data_AF-A0A6J3I1K5-F1
#
_entry.id   AF-A0A6J3I1K5-F1
#
_cell.length_a   1.000
_cell.length_b   1.000
_cell.length_c   1.000
_cell.angle_alpha   90.00
_cell.angle_beta   90.00
_cell.angle_gamma   90.00
#
_symmetry.space_group_name_H-M   'P 1'
#
loop_
_entity.id
_entity.type
_entity.pdbx_description
1 polymer ?
#
loop_
_entity_poly.entity_id
_entity_poly.type
_entity_poly.pdbx_seq_one_letter_code
_entity_poly.pdbx_strand_id
1 'polypeptide(L)'
;MDDKPNPEALNENSEHLFSFGVIADIQYADLEDGFNFQGTRRRYYRHSLLHLQGAIEDWNNESSTPCCVLQLGDIIDGYNAQYNASEKSLEVVMDTFKKLKVPVHHTWGNHEFYNFRREYLTHSKLNTKFLEDQIEHHPETMPSEDYYAYHFVPFPKFRFILLDAYDLSVLGMDQSSPKYEQCMKILKEHNPNTELNSPQGLSEPQFVQFNGGFSQEQLNWLNEVLTFSDTNQEKVVIVRPSGSAAVCQPAWSLWVTS
;
A
#
# COMPACT_ATOMS: atom_id res chain seq x y z
N MET A 1 -56.76 -19.36 8.60
CA MET A 1 -55.93 -18.73 9.64
C MET A 1 -54.54 -19.23 9.34
N ASP A 2 -53.77 -18.40 8.64
CA ASP A 2 -52.48 -18.76 8.07
C ASP A 2 -51.41 -18.60 9.14
N ASP A 3 -50.82 -19.72 9.58
CA ASP A 3 -49.58 -19.73 10.35
C ASP A 3 -48.43 -19.34 9.43
N LYS A 4 -47.93 -18.11 9.58
CA LYS A 4 -46.63 -17.71 9.04
C LYS A 4 -45.55 -18.08 10.06
N PRO A 5 -44.47 -18.76 9.67
CA PRO A 5 -43.33 -18.96 10.54
C PRO A 5 -42.67 -17.61 10.83
N ASN A 6 -42.41 -17.38 12.12
CA ASN A 6 -41.64 -16.26 12.64
C ASN A 6 -40.24 -16.29 12.02
N PRO A 7 -39.73 -15.20 11.39
CA PRO A 7 -38.35 -15.19 10.92
C PRO A 7 -37.44 -15.34 12.13
N GLU A 8 -36.66 -16.41 12.15
CA GLU A 8 -35.59 -16.62 13.11
C GLU A 8 -34.75 -15.34 13.18
N ALA A 9 -34.72 -14.74 14.36
CA ALA A 9 -33.79 -13.67 14.65
C ALA A 9 -32.39 -14.26 14.44
N LEU A 10 -31.73 -13.83 13.36
CA LEU A 10 -30.31 -14.07 13.15
C LEU A 10 -29.59 -13.52 14.38
N ASN A 11 -29.19 -14.44 15.24
CA ASN A 11 -28.44 -14.14 16.44
C ASN A 11 -27.01 -13.83 15.99
N GLU A 12 -26.79 -12.63 15.45
CA GLU A 12 -25.47 -12.10 15.12
C GLU A 12 -24.73 -11.72 16.40
N ASN A 13 -24.41 -12.72 17.22
CA ASN A 13 -23.23 -12.62 18.09
C ASN A 13 -22.01 -12.85 17.20
N SER A 14 -21.65 -11.86 16.39
CA SER A 14 -20.37 -11.85 15.69
C SER A 14 -19.27 -11.64 16.73
N GLU A 15 -18.52 -12.70 17.03
CA GLU A 15 -17.35 -12.62 17.90
C GLU A 15 -16.28 -11.75 17.24
N HIS A 16 -15.86 -10.69 17.92
CA HIS A 16 -14.76 -9.84 17.47
C HIS A 16 -13.43 -10.59 17.61
N LEU A 17 -12.83 -11.00 16.50
CA LEU A 17 -11.59 -11.78 16.48
C LEU A 17 -10.35 -10.92 16.77
N PHE A 18 -10.14 -9.87 15.97
CA PHE A 18 -9.04 -8.92 16.11
C PHE A 18 -9.36 -7.62 15.37
N SER A 19 -8.60 -6.57 15.66
CA SER A 19 -8.68 -5.26 15.00
C SER A 19 -7.31 -4.86 14.46
N PHE A 20 -7.27 -4.05 13.42
CA PHE A 20 -6.07 -3.40 12.89
C PHE A 20 -6.43 -2.00 12.40
N GLY A 21 -5.50 -1.05 12.51
CA GLY A 21 -5.70 0.30 12.00
C GLY A 21 -5.34 0.40 10.51
N VAL A 22 -5.96 1.34 9.80
CA VAL A 22 -5.63 1.64 8.40
C VAL A 22 -5.59 3.15 8.21
N ILE A 23 -4.53 3.66 7.58
CA ILE A 23 -4.41 5.05 7.14
C ILE A 23 -3.73 5.11 5.79
N ALA A 24 -4.11 6.07 4.96
CA ALA A 24 -3.64 6.20 3.59
C ALA A 24 -3.45 7.68 3.22
N ASP A 25 -2.58 7.96 2.25
CA ASP A 25 -2.39 9.30 1.67
C ASP A 25 -2.22 10.41 2.71
N ILE A 26 -1.36 10.19 3.71
CA ILE A 26 -1.04 11.23 4.69
C ILE A 26 -0.47 12.44 3.95
N GLN A 27 0.40 12.22 2.96
CA GLN A 27 0.95 13.24 2.05
C GLN A 27 1.36 14.52 2.80
N TYR A 28 2.03 14.38 3.94
CA TYR A 28 2.45 15.53 4.74
C TYR A 28 3.47 16.39 3.97
N ALA A 29 3.29 17.70 4.04
CA ALA A 29 4.30 18.68 3.66
C ALA A 29 4.11 19.95 4.48
N ASP A 30 5.19 20.64 4.82
CA ASP A 30 5.14 21.94 5.49
C ASP A 30 4.83 23.07 4.48
N LEU A 31 3.68 22.96 3.82
CA LEU A 31 3.21 23.85 2.76
C LEU A 31 1.79 24.34 3.04
N GLU A 32 1.44 25.49 2.45
CA GLU A 32 0.04 25.93 2.41
C GLU A 32 -0.84 24.94 1.62
N ASP A 33 -2.12 24.88 1.96
CA ASP A 33 -3.08 24.02 1.27
C ASP A 33 -3.03 24.24 -0.25
N GLY A 34 -3.02 23.12 -0.99
CA GLY A 34 -2.96 23.12 -2.44
C GLY A 34 -4.14 22.40 -3.07
N PHE A 35 -3.95 21.98 -4.30
CA PHE A 35 -4.90 21.15 -5.03
C PHE A 35 -4.19 19.95 -5.64
N ASN A 36 -4.94 18.89 -5.94
CA ASN A 36 -4.44 17.79 -6.77
C ASN A 36 -4.06 18.29 -8.17
N PHE A 37 -3.37 17.44 -8.94
CA PHE A 37 -2.91 17.77 -10.30
C PHE A 37 -4.01 18.32 -11.22
N GLN A 38 -5.24 17.83 -11.07
CA GLN A 38 -6.39 18.25 -11.88
C GLN A 38 -7.06 19.54 -11.38
N GLY A 39 -6.64 20.10 -10.24
CA GLY A 39 -7.27 21.28 -9.63
C GLY A 39 -8.67 21.04 -9.05
N THR A 40 -9.09 19.77 -8.94
CA THR A 40 -10.46 19.39 -8.57
C THR A 40 -10.65 19.09 -7.09
N ARG A 41 -9.58 18.75 -6.38
CA ARG A 41 -9.62 18.39 -4.95
C ARG A 41 -8.57 19.16 -4.19
N ARG A 42 -8.96 19.75 -3.06
CA ARG A 42 -8.05 20.44 -2.15
C ARG A 42 -7.17 19.43 -1.40
N ARG A 43 -5.90 19.77 -1.20
CA ARG A 43 -4.93 19.01 -0.41
C ARG A 43 -4.56 19.81 0.84
N TYR A 44 -4.68 19.20 2.01
CA TYR A 44 -4.46 19.85 3.31
C TYR A 44 -3.15 19.38 3.94
N TYR A 45 -2.01 19.81 3.39
CA TYR A 45 -0.69 19.21 3.66
C TYR A 45 -0.25 19.24 5.13
N ARG A 46 -0.40 20.37 5.82
CA ARG A 46 -0.05 20.45 7.26
C ARG A 46 -1.09 19.77 8.15
N HIS A 47 -2.35 19.83 7.73
CA HIS A 47 -3.47 19.27 8.51
C HIS A 47 -3.41 17.74 8.55
N SER A 48 -2.84 17.09 7.54
CA SER A 48 -2.70 15.64 7.54
C SER A 48 -1.90 15.10 8.74
N LEU A 49 -0.96 15.88 9.26
CA LEU A 49 -0.24 15.52 10.49
C LEU A 49 -1.17 15.53 11.71
N LEU A 50 -2.13 16.45 11.78
CA LEU A 50 -3.14 16.49 12.84
C LEU A 50 -4.09 15.29 12.74
N HIS A 51 -4.47 14.89 11.53
CA HIS A 51 -5.28 13.69 11.32
C HIS A 51 -4.53 12.42 11.74
N LEU A 52 -3.24 12.31 11.43
CA LEU A 52 -2.41 11.22 11.90
C LEU A 52 -2.33 11.18 13.44
N GLN A 53 -2.14 12.34 14.09
CA GLN A 53 -2.11 12.44 15.54
C GLN A 53 -3.44 11.97 16.16
N GLY A 54 -4.57 12.43 15.65
CA GLY A 54 -5.90 11.99 16.10
C GLY A 54 -6.11 10.49 15.91
N ALA A 55 -5.77 9.93 14.74
CA ALA A 55 -5.89 8.51 14.49
C ALA A 55 -5.04 7.66 15.45
N ILE A 56 -3.81 8.09 15.75
CA ILE A 56 -2.94 7.42 16.72
C ILE A 56 -3.51 7.52 18.13
N GLU A 57 -4.06 8.67 18.53
CA GLU A 57 -4.71 8.84 19.82
C GLU A 57 -5.93 7.92 19.95
N ASP A 58 -6.77 7.84 18.93
CA ASP A 58 -7.92 6.94 18.89
C ASP A 58 -7.48 5.48 19.03
N TRP A 59 -6.57 4.99 18.16
CA TRP A 59 -6.08 3.61 18.23
C TRP A 59 -5.42 3.25 19.56
N ASN A 60 -4.70 4.20 20.17
CA ASN A 60 -4.04 3.99 21.46
C ASN A 60 -5.02 3.93 22.65
N ASN A 61 -6.25 4.41 22.46
CA ASN A 61 -7.31 4.49 23.48
C ASN A 61 -8.49 3.55 23.21
N GLU A 62 -8.50 2.85 22.06
CA GLU A 62 -9.47 1.81 21.74
C GLU A 62 -9.53 0.73 22.83
N SER A 63 -10.74 0.27 23.16
CA SER A 63 -10.94 -0.79 24.16
C SER A 63 -10.32 -2.13 23.72
N SER A 64 -10.25 -2.35 22.42
CA SER A 64 -9.59 -3.49 21.79
C SER A 64 -8.43 -2.96 20.94
N THR A 65 -7.23 -2.99 21.52
CA THR A 65 -6.03 -2.44 20.87
C THR A 65 -5.78 -3.15 19.53
N PRO A 66 -5.60 -2.39 18.43
CA PRO A 66 -5.24 -2.97 17.13
C PRO A 66 -3.98 -3.82 17.22
N CYS A 67 -3.92 -4.96 16.51
CA CYS A 67 -2.71 -5.77 16.46
C CYS A 67 -1.56 -5.07 15.71
N CYS A 68 -1.91 -4.26 14.72
CA CYS A 68 -0.99 -3.43 13.94
C CYS A 68 -1.74 -2.28 13.27
N VAL A 69 -1.01 -1.40 12.59
CA VAL A 69 -1.54 -0.40 11.67
C VAL A 69 -0.95 -0.61 10.28
N LEU A 70 -1.80 -0.56 9.26
CA LEU A 70 -1.40 -0.52 7.85
C LEU A 70 -1.37 0.93 7.39
N GLN A 71 -0.20 1.43 7.01
CA GLN A 71 -0.06 2.71 6.33
C GLN A 71 0.11 2.46 4.83
N LEU A 72 -0.91 2.83 4.05
CA LEU A 72 -1.06 2.44 2.65
C LEU A 72 -0.31 3.36 1.67
N GLY A 73 0.92 3.77 2.00
CA GLY A 73 1.76 4.58 1.12
C GLY A 73 1.39 6.07 1.12
N ASP A 74 2.18 6.82 0.38
CA ASP A 74 2.09 8.27 0.24
C ASP A 74 2.12 8.99 1.59
N ILE A 75 3.16 8.73 2.39
CA ILE A 75 3.33 9.23 3.76
C ILE A 75 3.66 10.74 3.79
N ILE A 76 4.47 11.20 2.83
CA ILE A 76 4.82 12.61 2.63
C ILE A 76 4.55 13.01 1.18
N ASP A 77 4.17 14.27 0.94
CA ASP A 77 3.89 14.72 -0.43
C ASP A 77 5.18 14.82 -1.28
N GLY A 78 5.07 14.70 -2.61
CA GLY A 78 6.17 14.74 -3.56
C GLY A 78 6.75 16.14 -3.70
N TYR A 79 6.00 17.18 -3.32
CA TYR A 79 6.50 18.55 -3.25
C TYR A 79 7.65 18.71 -2.26
N ASN A 80 7.76 17.86 -1.23
CA ASN A 80 8.90 17.93 -0.32
C ASN A 80 10.24 17.80 -1.07
N ALA A 81 10.30 16.97 -2.12
CA ALA A 81 11.49 16.84 -2.96
C ALA A 81 11.85 18.14 -3.68
N GLN A 82 10.84 18.87 -4.17
CA GLN A 82 11.02 20.15 -4.86
C GLN A 82 11.58 21.25 -3.95
N TYR A 83 11.31 21.16 -2.65
CA TYR A 83 11.80 22.09 -1.63
C TYR A 83 12.99 21.54 -0.82
N ASN A 84 13.58 20.42 -1.22
CA ASN A 84 14.67 19.74 -0.50
C ASN A 84 14.34 19.48 0.99
N ALA A 85 13.09 19.08 1.26
CA ALA A 85 12.53 18.90 2.59
C ALA A 85 12.15 17.45 2.90
N SER A 86 12.38 16.49 1.98
CA SER A 86 11.91 15.10 2.07
C SER A 86 12.31 14.41 3.37
N GLU A 87 13.59 14.43 3.74
CA GLU A 87 14.05 13.77 4.98
C GLU A 87 13.46 14.41 6.24
N LYS A 88 13.44 15.74 6.29
CA LYS A 88 12.88 16.50 7.43
C LYS A 88 11.38 16.22 7.58
N SER A 89 10.64 16.23 6.48
CA SER A 89 9.21 15.94 6.48
C SER A 89 8.93 14.50 6.86
N LEU A 90 9.74 13.55 6.38
CA LEU A 90 9.65 12.15 6.81
C LEU A 90 9.91 12.02 8.31
N GLU A 91 10.95 12.69 8.84
CA GLU A 91 11.26 12.67 10.27
C GLU A 91 10.08 13.16 11.12
N VAL A 92 9.42 14.26 10.74
CA VAL A 92 8.23 14.79 11.44
C VAL A 92 7.10 13.76 11.49
N VAL A 93 6.82 13.08 10.39
CA VAL A 93 5.76 12.06 10.35
C VAL A 93 6.17 10.82 11.16
N MET A 94 7.41 10.35 11.03
CA MET A 94 7.90 9.21 11.79
C MET A 94 7.96 9.49 13.29
N ASP A 95 8.28 10.71 13.72
CA ASP A 95 8.23 11.12 15.12
C ASP A 95 6.81 11.12 15.69
N THR A 96 5.82 11.34 14.83
CA THR A 96 4.41 11.19 15.19
C THR A 96 4.05 9.71 15.36
N PHE A 97 4.47 8.85 14.44
CA PHE A 97 4.28 7.39 14.54
C PHE A 97 4.95 6.75 15.77
N LYS A 98 6.05 7.31 16.29
CA LYS A 98 6.67 6.85 17.56
C LYS A 98 5.72 6.83 18.75
N LYS A 99 4.61 7.58 18.71
CA LYS A 99 3.59 7.63 19.77
C LYS A 99 2.64 6.43 19.73
N LEU A 100 2.56 5.73 18.61
CA LEU A 100 1.69 4.57 18.43
C LEU A 100 2.26 3.36 19.20
N LYS A 101 1.39 2.65 19.93
CA LYS A 101 1.79 1.54 20.82
C LYS A 101 1.95 0.19 20.09
N VAL A 102 1.59 0.13 18.82
CA VAL A 102 1.48 -1.08 18.01
C VAL A 102 2.35 -0.95 16.75
N PRO A 103 2.81 -2.06 16.15
CA PRO A 103 3.64 -1.99 14.95
C PRO A 103 2.89 -1.37 13.77
N VAL A 104 3.65 -0.73 12.88
CA VAL A 104 3.16 -0.16 11.63
C VAL A 104 3.80 -0.90 10.47
N HIS A 105 2.99 -1.28 9.48
CA HIS A 105 3.47 -1.78 8.20
C HIS A 105 3.29 -0.68 7.15
N HIS A 106 4.40 -0.27 6.53
CA HIS A 106 4.44 0.80 5.54
C HIS A 106 4.48 0.19 4.14
N THR A 107 3.52 0.53 3.27
CA THR A 107 3.67 0.31 1.82
C THR A 107 4.35 1.52 1.17
N TRP A 108 4.93 1.33 -0.02
CA TRP A 108 5.58 2.42 -0.77
C TRP A 108 4.76 2.79 -2.00
N GLY A 109 4.16 3.98 -1.97
CA GLY A 109 3.43 4.61 -3.05
C GLY A 109 4.30 5.45 -3.98
N ASN A 110 3.68 6.14 -4.94
CA ASN A 110 4.40 6.99 -5.89
C ASN A 110 5.06 8.17 -5.19
N HIS A 111 4.47 8.68 -4.11
CA HIS A 111 5.04 9.80 -3.39
C HIS A 111 6.30 9.44 -2.59
N GLU A 112 6.45 8.19 -2.15
CA GLU A 112 7.74 7.70 -1.65
C GLU A 112 8.80 7.79 -2.77
N PHE A 113 8.47 7.35 -3.98
CA PHE A 113 9.40 7.36 -5.12
C PHE A 113 9.60 8.73 -5.78
N TYR A 114 8.74 9.71 -5.53
CA TYR A 114 9.01 11.12 -5.85
C TYR A 114 10.05 11.74 -4.93
N ASN A 115 10.11 11.27 -3.68
CA ASN A 115 11.00 11.81 -2.66
C ASN A 115 12.33 11.06 -2.59
N PHE A 116 12.32 9.76 -2.80
CA PHE A 116 13.45 8.89 -2.48
C PHE A 116 13.71 7.86 -3.57
N ARG A 117 14.99 7.50 -3.74
CA ARG A 117 15.37 6.31 -4.53
C ARG A 117 15.05 5.05 -3.74
N ARG A 118 14.81 3.93 -4.43
CA ARG A 118 14.55 2.63 -3.80
C ARG A 118 15.64 2.23 -2.79
N GLU A 119 16.91 2.46 -3.13
CA GLU A 119 18.05 2.21 -2.23
C GLU A 119 17.94 2.97 -0.90
N TYR A 120 17.46 4.22 -0.91
CA TYR A 120 17.23 4.98 0.32
C TYR A 120 16.10 4.34 1.15
N LEU A 121 14.97 4.01 0.49
CA LEU A 121 13.81 3.43 1.16
C LEU A 121 14.15 2.12 1.87
N THR A 122 14.95 1.25 1.24
CA THR A 122 15.44 -0.01 1.83
C THR A 122 16.22 0.19 3.13
N HIS A 123 16.91 1.31 3.29
CA HIS A 123 17.68 1.64 4.51
C HIS A 123 16.94 2.62 5.45
N SER A 124 15.69 2.96 5.14
CA SER A 124 14.91 3.95 5.88
C SER A 124 13.98 3.30 6.92
N LYS A 125 13.38 4.14 7.76
CA LYS A 125 12.33 3.72 8.71
C LYS A 125 11.03 3.24 8.01
N LEU A 126 10.90 3.45 6.70
CA LEU A 126 9.76 2.96 5.90
C LEU A 126 9.96 1.50 5.45
N ASN A 127 11.15 0.92 5.63
CA ASN A 127 11.34 -0.51 5.41
C ASN A 127 10.88 -1.29 6.65
N THR A 128 9.67 -1.86 6.58
CA THR A 128 9.09 -2.70 7.64
C THR A 128 9.10 -4.17 7.28
N LYS A 129 9.90 -4.60 6.29
CA LYS A 129 10.03 -6.01 5.88
C LYS A 129 10.54 -6.91 7.03
N PHE A 130 11.26 -6.35 8.00
CA PHE A 130 11.68 -7.09 9.20
C PHE A 130 10.51 -7.58 10.09
N LEU A 131 9.27 -7.14 9.82
CA LEU A 131 8.04 -7.65 10.45
C LEU A 131 7.41 -8.83 9.70
N GLU A 132 8.06 -9.35 8.66
CA GLU A 132 7.58 -10.51 7.91
C GLU A 132 7.57 -11.79 8.76
N ASP A 133 6.65 -12.69 8.44
CA ASP A 133 6.69 -14.07 8.93
C ASP A 133 7.33 -15.00 7.89
N GLN A 134 7.90 -16.08 8.38
CA GLN A 134 8.44 -17.16 7.56
C GLN A 134 7.58 -18.40 7.71
N ILE A 135 7.30 -19.06 6.59
CA ILE A 135 6.62 -20.36 6.61
C ILE A 135 7.70 -21.44 6.58
N GLU A 136 7.79 -22.20 7.67
CA GLU A 136 8.76 -23.28 7.80
C GLU A 136 8.57 -24.31 6.67
N HIS A 137 9.68 -24.75 6.07
CA HIS A 137 9.72 -25.70 4.96
C HIS A 137 9.06 -25.26 3.63
N HIS A 138 8.76 -23.97 3.47
CA HIS A 138 8.18 -23.40 2.24
C HIS A 138 9.01 -22.22 1.69
N PRO A 139 10.24 -22.47 1.19
CA PRO A 139 11.14 -21.41 0.72
C PRO A 139 10.58 -20.60 -0.45
N GLU A 140 9.67 -21.15 -1.24
CA GLU A 140 8.95 -20.48 -2.35
C GLU A 140 8.07 -19.32 -1.88
N THR A 141 7.71 -19.29 -0.60
CA THR A 141 6.94 -18.20 0.03
C THR A 141 7.83 -17.06 0.53
N MET A 142 9.15 -17.15 0.37
CA MET A 142 10.08 -16.06 0.66
C MET A 142 10.12 -15.06 -0.50
N PRO A 143 9.89 -13.76 -0.24
CA PRO A 143 9.96 -12.74 -1.28
C PRO A 143 11.40 -12.54 -1.75
N SER A 144 11.56 -12.20 -3.03
CA SER A 144 12.84 -11.75 -3.59
C SER A 144 13.29 -10.42 -2.98
N GLU A 145 14.58 -10.11 -3.13
CA GLU A 145 15.14 -8.79 -2.76
C GLU A 145 14.92 -7.73 -3.85
N ASP A 146 14.43 -8.14 -5.03
CA ASP A 146 14.21 -7.25 -6.18
C ASP A 146 12.95 -6.38 -6.08
N TYR A 147 12.06 -6.67 -5.12
CA TYR A 147 10.84 -5.91 -4.85
C TYR A 147 10.56 -5.81 -3.34
N TYR A 148 9.78 -4.80 -2.94
CA TYR A 148 9.40 -4.58 -1.54
C TYR A 148 8.03 -5.20 -1.22
N ALA A 149 8.00 -6.51 -1.07
CA ALA A 149 6.81 -7.26 -0.71
C ALA A 149 7.13 -8.27 0.41
N TYR A 150 6.15 -8.56 1.25
CA TYR A 150 6.25 -9.57 2.31
C TYR A 150 4.87 -9.94 2.83
N HIS A 151 4.79 -11.03 3.62
CA HIS A 151 3.57 -11.43 4.30
C HIS A 151 3.80 -11.62 5.81
N PHE A 152 2.72 -11.57 6.58
CA PHE A 152 2.73 -11.79 8.03
C PHE A 152 1.35 -12.25 8.53
N VAL A 153 1.26 -12.78 9.74
CA VAL A 153 0.09 -13.40 10.35
C VAL A 153 -0.27 -12.64 11.65
N PRO A 154 -1.09 -11.59 11.57
CA PRO A 154 -1.47 -10.82 12.77
C PRO A 154 -2.40 -11.56 13.73
N PHE A 155 -3.10 -12.58 13.26
CA PHE A 155 -4.04 -13.39 14.05
C PHE A 155 -4.11 -14.81 13.48
N PRO A 156 -4.35 -15.86 14.29
CA PRO A 156 -4.47 -17.22 13.81
C PRO A 156 -5.42 -17.34 12.61
N LYS A 157 -4.94 -17.95 11.53
CA LYS A 157 -5.66 -18.12 10.25
C LYS A 157 -5.94 -16.82 9.49
N PHE A 158 -5.30 -15.71 9.81
CA PHE A 158 -5.34 -14.48 9.00
C PHE A 158 -3.95 -14.11 8.53
N ARG A 159 -3.74 -14.07 7.22
CA ARG A 159 -2.47 -13.67 6.60
C ARG A 159 -2.63 -12.36 5.85
N PHE A 160 -1.71 -11.45 6.09
CA PHE A 160 -1.66 -10.15 5.43
C PHE A 160 -0.48 -10.17 4.47
N ILE A 161 -0.70 -9.70 3.24
CA ILE A 161 0.31 -9.69 2.18
C ILE A 161 0.48 -8.26 1.69
N LEU A 162 1.66 -7.68 1.88
CA LEU A 162 2.02 -6.38 1.32
C LEU A 162 2.66 -6.58 -0.05
N LEU A 163 2.15 -5.86 -1.05
CA LEU A 163 2.65 -5.88 -2.42
C LEU A 163 3.38 -4.58 -2.79
N ASP A 164 4.42 -4.71 -3.61
CA ASP A 164 5.10 -3.60 -4.26
C ASP A 164 4.40 -3.27 -5.59
N ALA A 165 3.47 -2.32 -5.54
CA ALA A 165 2.75 -1.84 -6.73
C ALA A 165 3.63 -1.02 -7.70
N TYR A 166 4.90 -0.77 -7.35
CA TYR A 166 5.88 -0.04 -8.15
C TYR A 166 7.09 -0.91 -8.49
N ASP A 167 6.97 -2.23 -8.33
CA ASP A 167 7.94 -3.22 -8.79
C ASP A 167 8.21 -3.05 -10.29
N LEU A 168 7.15 -2.89 -11.10
CA LEU A 168 7.24 -2.38 -12.47
C LEU A 168 6.76 -0.92 -12.50
N SER A 169 7.69 0.02 -12.44
CA SER A 169 7.41 1.44 -12.61
C SER A 169 8.61 2.18 -13.19
N VAL A 170 8.35 3.34 -13.78
CA VAL A 170 9.42 4.28 -14.16
C VAL A 170 9.87 5.15 -12.97
N LEU A 171 9.11 5.13 -11.86
CA LEU A 171 9.46 5.83 -10.62
C LEU A 171 10.41 5.00 -9.77
N GLY A 172 11.30 5.67 -9.02
CA GLY A 172 12.16 5.02 -8.03
C GLY A 172 13.27 4.11 -8.59
N MET A 173 13.34 3.94 -9.91
CA MET A 173 14.35 3.12 -10.61
C MET A 173 15.50 3.96 -11.19
N ASP A 174 16.64 3.32 -11.39
CA ASP A 174 17.71 3.91 -12.18
C ASP A 174 17.32 3.95 -13.66
N GLN A 175 17.45 5.12 -14.28
CA GLN A 175 17.13 5.33 -15.69
C GLN A 175 18.02 4.53 -16.63
N SER A 176 19.21 4.12 -16.19
CA SER A 176 20.08 3.23 -16.97
C SER A 176 19.77 1.75 -16.80
N SER A 177 18.77 1.37 -15.98
CA SER A 177 18.45 -0.04 -15.74
C SER A 177 17.60 -0.63 -16.87
N PRO A 178 17.82 -1.91 -17.25
CA PRO A 178 16.96 -2.59 -18.22
C PRO A 178 15.48 -2.62 -17.82
N LYS A 179 15.20 -2.69 -16.51
CA LYS A 179 13.84 -2.67 -15.95
C LYS A 179 13.14 -1.34 -16.18
N TYR A 180 13.85 -0.22 -16.04
CA TYR A 180 13.32 1.12 -16.37
C TYR A 180 13.01 1.24 -17.87
N GLU A 181 13.91 0.79 -18.75
CA GLU A 181 13.70 0.82 -20.20
C GLU A 181 12.45 0.00 -20.60
N GLN A 182 12.28 -1.18 -20.01
CA GLN A 182 11.09 -2.01 -20.20
C GLN A 182 9.82 -1.30 -19.74
N CYS A 183 9.81 -0.74 -18.52
CA CYS A 183 8.65 -0.04 -17.98
C CYS A 183 8.31 1.20 -18.82
N MET A 184 9.31 1.96 -19.25
CA MET A 184 9.13 3.14 -20.09
C MET A 184 8.59 2.77 -21.48
N LYS A 185 9.02 1.63 -22.04
CA LYS A 185 8.47 1.11 -23.30
C LYS A 185 6.99 0.77 -23.15
N ILE A 186 6.61 -0.02 -22.14
CA ILE A 186 5.20 -0.38 -21.87
C ILE A 186 4.35 0.88 -21.67
N LEU A 187 4.84 1.84 -20.88
CA LEU A 187 4.14 3.09 -20.63
C LEU A 187 3.89 3.87 -21.93
N LYS A 188 4.92 4.04 -22.78
CA LYS A 188 4.79 4.78 -24.04
C LYS A 188 3.97 4.05 -25.11
N GLU A 189 3.89 2.72 -25.05
CA GLU A 189 3.01 1.94 -25.92
C GLU A 189 1.52 2.23 -25.64
N HIS A 190 1.15 2.47 -24.38
CA HIS A 190 -0.23 2.70 -23.97
C HIS A 190 -0.57 4.17 -23.72
N ASN A 191 0.45 5.01 -23.52
CA ASN A 191 0.31 6.44 -23.24
C ASN A 191 1.09 7.30 -24.24
N PRO A 192 0.43 7.78 -25.30
CA PRO A 192 1.06 8.63 -26.31
C PRO A 192 1.16 10.11 -25.87
N ASN A 193 0.69 10.46 -24.65
CA ASN A 193 0.71 11.85 -24.19
C ASN A 193 2.13 12.32 -23.93
N THR A 194 2.39 13.62 -24.18
CA THR A 194 3.65 14.26 -23.78
C THR A 194 3.76 14.37 -22.25
N GLU A 195 2.65 14.72 -21.59
CA GLU A 195 2.52 14.66 -20.14
C GLU A 195 2.07 13.25 -19.74
N LEU A 196 3.03 12.40 -19.33
CA LEU A 196 2.78 11.00 -19.03
C LEU A 196 1.93 10.79 -17.76
N ASN A 197 1.72 11.81 -16.92
CA ASN A 197 0.75 11.76 -15.83
C ASN A 197 -0.69 12.03 -16.28
N SER A 198 -0.92 12.45 -17.53
CA SER A 198 -2.28 12.72 -18.00
C SER A 198 -2.96 11.43 -18.48
N PRO A 199 -4.11 11.04 -17.89
CA PRO A 199 -4.93 9.94 -18.40
C PRO A 199 -5.84 10.37 -19.56
N GLN A 200 -5.81 11.65 -19.95
CA GLN A 200 -6.74 12.19 -20.94
C GLN A 200 -6.51 11.55 -22.30
N GLY A 201 -7.58 11.02 -22.88
CA GLY A 201 -7.54 10.40 -24.21
C GLY A 201 -7.02 8.96 -24.24
N LEU A 202 -6.65 8.38 -23.09
CA LEU A 202 -6.22 6.98 -23.01
C LEU A 202 -7.43 6.04 -23.01
N SER A 203 -7.36 4.94 -23.77
CA SER A 203 -8.29 3.82 -23.65
C SER A 203 -8.13 3.09 -22.31
N GLU A 204 -6.89 3.08 -21.82
CA GLU A 204 -6.48 2.43 -20.59
C GLU A 204 -5.89 3.50 -19.65
N PRO A 205 -6.74 4.23 -18.91
CA PRO A 205 -6.35 5.41 -18.13
C PRO A 205 -5.38 5.10 -16.99
N GLN A 206 -5.15 3.82 -16.67
CA GLN A 206 -4.18 3.36 -15.69
C GLN A 206 -2.73 3.43 -16.16
N PHE A 207 -2.45 3.50 -17.47
CA PHE A 207 -1.08 3.64 -17.98
C PHE A 207 -0.59 5.09 -17.91
N VAL A 208 -0.38 5.58 -16.69
CA VAL A 208 0.16 6.92 -16.41
C VAL A 208 1.40 6.79 -15.54
N GLN A 209 2.32 7.76 -15.64
CA GLN A 209 3.63 7.71 -15.00
C GLN A 209 3.57 7.57 -13.48
N PHE A 210 2.52 8.09 -12.84
CA PHE A 210 2.33 7.96 -11.39
C PHE A 210 1.85 6.59 -10.93
N ASN A 211 1.56 5.66 -11.84
CA ASN A 211 1.19 4.28 -11.50
C ASN A 211 2.38 3.32 -11.68
N GLY A 212 2.13 2.06 -11.35
CA GLY A 212 3.03 0.94 -11.59
C GLY A 212 2.26 -0.36 -11.82
N GLY A 213 3.00 -1.46 -11.77
CA GLY A 213 2.48 -2.81 -11.85
C GLY A 213 3.36 -3.80 -11.11
N PHE A 214 2.94 -5.06 -11.13
CA PHE A 214 3.63 -6.16 -10.47
C PHE A 214 4.43 -6.97 -11.50
N SER A 215 5.67 -7.33 -11.19
CA SER A 215 6.43 -8.23 -12.05
C SER A 215 5.85 -9.65 -12.00
N GLN A 216 6.16 -10.45 -13.02
CA GLN A 216 5.78 -11.86 -13.02
C GLN A 216 6.40 -12.61 -11.83
N GLU A 217 7.60 -12.21 -11.39
CA GLU A 217 8.26 -12.79 -10.22
C GLU A 217 7.47 -12.55 -8.94
N GLN A 218 7.03 -11.31 -8.71
CA GLN A 218 6.20 -10.96 -7.55
C GLN A 218 4.83 -11.66 -7.61
N LEU A 219 4.22 -11.78 -8.80
CA LEU A 219 2.95 -12.50 -8.97
C LEU A 219 3.09 -14.01 -8.72
N ASN A 220 4.22 -14.62 -9.14
CA ASN A 220 4.50 -16.01 -8.86
C ASN A 220 4.66 -16.22 -7.34
N TRP A 221 5.44 -15.38 -6.66
CA TRP A 221 5.57 -15.42 -5.20
C TRP A 221 4.22 -15.27 -4.50
N LEU A 222 3.39 -14.30 -4.92
CA LEU A 222 2.04 -14.13 -4.39
C LEU A 222 1.21 -15.40 -4.56
N ASN A 223 1.28 -16.05 -5.72
CA ASN A 223 0.57 -17.30 -5.97
C ASN A 223 1.01 -18.43 -5.01
N GLU A 224 2.30 -18.55 -4.69
CA GLU A 224 2.79 -19.54 -3.72
C GLU A 224 2.24 -19.27 -2.32
N VAL A 225 2.25 -18.00 -1.87
CA VAL A 225 1.70 -17.62 -0.56
C VAL A 225 0.18 -17.87 -0.49
N LEU A 226 -0.55 -17.56 -1.56
CA LEU A 226 -1.99 -17.83 -1.65
C LEU A 226 -2.29 -19.34 -1.67
N THR A 227 -1.52 -20.12 -2.43
CA THR A 227 -1.66 -21.59 -2.49
C THR A 227 -1.43 -22.23 -1.11
N PHE A 228 -0.43 -21.76 -0.38
CA PHE A 228 -0.21 -22.16 1.00
C PHE A 228 -1.41 -21.79 1.90
N SER A 229 -1.89 -20.55 1.78
CA SER A 229 -3.00 -20.03 2.58
C SER A 229 -4.29 -20.84 2.36
N ASP A 230 -4.62 -21.16 1.10
CA ASP A 230 -5.77 -21.98 0.74
C ASP A 230 -5.69 -23.39 1.35
N THR A 231 -4.53 -24.04 1.21
CA THR A 231 -4.28 -25.38 1.78
C THR A 231 -4.44 -25.38 3.30
N ASN A 232 -4.08 -24.27 3.96
CA ASN A 232 -4.14 -24.12 5.40
C ASN A 232 -5.42 -23.43 5.91
N GLN A 233 -6.38 -23.16 5.02
CA GLN A 233 -7.66 -22.50 5.35
C GLN A 233 -7.46 -21.14 6.05
N GLU A 234 -6.47 -20.36 5.59
CA GLU A 234 -6.24 -18.99 6.06
C GLU A 234 -7.10 -18.00 5.27
N LYS A 235 -7.52 -16.93 5.92
CA LYS A 235 -8.12 -15.74 5.29
C LYS A 235 -7.02 -14.76 4.96
N VAL A 236 -7.02 -14.25 3.72
CA VAL A 236 -5.95 -13.39 3.22
C VAL A 236 -6.44 -11.95 3.05
N VAL A 237 -5.64 -11.00 3.53
CA VAL A 237 -5.80 -9.56 3.28
C VAL A 237 -4.64 -9.09 2.43
N ILE A 238 -4.92 -8.65 1.20
CA ILE A 238 -3.90 -8.08 0.30
C ILE A 238 -3.86 -6.57 0.49
N VAL A 239 -2.65 -6.07 0.76
CA VAL A 239 -2.35 -4.68 1.07
C VAL A 239 -1.47 -4.10 -0.03
N ARG A 240 -1.85 -2.96 -0.57
CA ARG A 240 -1.10 -2.24 -1.60
C ARG A 240 -1.22 -0.73 -1.38
N PRO A 241 -0.30 0.09 -1.89
CA PRO A 241 -0.40 1.54 -1.82
C PRO A 241 -1.73 2.04 -2.39
N SER A 242 -2.36 2.98 -1.69
CA SER A 242 -3.54 3.69 -2.18
C SER A 242 -3.21 4.49 -3.44
N GLY A 243 -4.22 4.80 -4.25
CA GLY A 243 -4.04 5.57 -5.49
C GLY A 243 -3.41 4.81 -6.67
N SER A 244 -2.70 3.71 -6.46
CA SER A 244 -2.19 2.88 -7.56
C SER A 244 -3.38 2.23 -8.30
N ALA A 245 -3.59 2.57 -9.57
CA ALA A 245 -4.40 1.72 -10.45
C ALA A 245 -3.45 0.66 -11.01
N ALA A 246 -3.04 -0.29 -10.17
CA ALA A 246 -2.07 -1.30 -10.58
C ALA A 246 -2.62 -2.06 -11.80
N VAL A 247 -1.82 -2.11 -12.86
CA VAL A 247 -2.18 -2.86 -14.06
C VAL A 247 -1.93 -4.34 -13.78
N CYS A 248 -2.91 -5.02 -13.20
CA CYS A 248 -2.95 -6.47 -13.34
C CYS A 248 -3.36 -6.77 -14.78
N GLN A 249 -2.63 -7.67 -15.46
CA GLN A 249 -3.22 -8.28 -16.66
C GLN A 249 -4.59 -8.87 -16.28
N PRO A 250 -5.58 -8.92 -17.20
CA PRO A 250 -6.99 -9.20 -16.90
C PRO A 250 -7.30 -10.53 -16.17
N ALA A 251 -6.30 -11.38 -15.90
CA ALA A 251 -6.44 -12.67 -15.25
C ALA A 251 -6.45 -12.63 -13.71
N TRP A 252 -6.21 -11.49 -13.04
CA TRP A 252 -5.95 -11.50 -11.57
C TRP A 252 -6.84 -10.55 -10.75
N SER A 253 -7.80 -9.87 -11.36
CA SER A 253 -8.77 -9.03 -10.65
C SER A 253 -10.02 -9.81 -10.26
N LEU A 254 -9.89 -10.78 -9.35
CA LEU A 254 -10.98 -11.43 -8.60
C LEU A 254 -10.34 -12.55 -7.80
N TRP A 255 -10.32 -12.48 -6.46
CA TRP A 255 -10.55 -13.56 -5.48
C TRP A 255 -10.42 -12.96 -4.06
N VAL A 256 -11.41 -12.17 -3.65
CA VAL A 256 -11.87 -12.21 -2.26
C VAL A 256 -13.14 -13.04 -2.33
N THR A 257 -13.03 -14.35 -2.15
CA THR A 257 -14.20 -15.20 -1.95
C THR A 257 -14.20 -15.72 -0.52
N SER A 258 -15.28 -15.37 0.16
CA SER A 258 -15.93 -16.00 1.32
C SER A 258 -15.34 -17.33 1.78
#